data_AF-A0AAN6YT43-F1
#
_entry.id   AF-A0AAN6YT43-F1
#
_cell.length_a   1.000
_cell.length_b   1.000
_cell.length_c   1.000
_cell.angle_alpha   90.00
_cell.angle_beta   90.00
_cell.angle_gamma   90.00
#
_symmetry.space_group_name_H-M   'P 1'
#
loop_
_entity.id
_entity.type
_entity.pdbx_description
1 polymer ?
#
loop_
_entity_poly.entity_id
_entity_poly.type
_entity_poly.pdbx_seq_one_letter_code
_entity_poly.pdbx_strand_id
1 'polypeptide(L)'
;VPAQDQAELVPLSVAVARAQDTKARLATTHEGIRIAARLLLSAGVVPKNENLFQEIKEFDTAIFSRYTAACFLWNVLGGLSEDEWLGKGKRFDDSLRRIKTLKGLEGSLRCWEGVLFDVLGMLDGVDEGKKVDVGSFGVVLGRWRVGVPSKP
;
A
#
# COMPACT_ATOMS: atom_id res chain seq x y z
N VAL A 1 -29.30 17.29 -10.96
CA VAL A 1 -27.91 17.20 -10.45
C VAL A 1 -27.98 16.47 -9.13
N PRO A 2 -27.55 15.20 -9.00
CA PRO A 2 -27.73 14.52 -7.73
C PRO A 2 -26.71 15.08 -6.72
N ALA A 3 -27.25 15.53 -5.59
CA ALA A 3 -26.55 16.09 -4.44
C ALA A 3 -25.74 15.05 -3.63
N GLN A 4 -25.27 13.97 -4.28
CA GLN A 4 -24.54 12.87 -3.63
C GLN A 4 -23.01 13.02 -3.66
N ASP A 5 -22.49 14.02 -4.39
CA ASP A 5 -21.07 14.40 -4.40
C ASP A 5 -20.77 15.58 -3.46
N GLN A 6 -21.67 15.89 -2.51
CA GLN A 6 -21.23 16.61 -1.31
C GLN A 6 -20.33 15.65 -0.54
N ALA A 7 -19.06 15.63 -0.93
CA ALA A 7 -17.99 15.01 -0.19
C ALA A 7 -18.15 15.44 1.27
N GLU A 8 -18.56 14.48 2.10
CA GLU A 8 -18.59 14.63 3.54
C GLU A 8 -17.27 15.30 3.93
N LEU A 9 -17.35 16.55 4.41
CA LEU A 9 -16.19 17.31 4.81
C LEU A 9 -15.58 16.57 5.99
N VAL A 10 -14.58 15.73 5.72
CA VAL A 10 -13.82 15.04 6.74
C VAL A 10 -13.03 16.10 7.51
N PRO A 11 -13.13 16.19 8.85
CA PRO A 11 -12.33 17.13 9.63
C PRO A 11 -10.82 16.92 9.39
N LEU A 12 -10.02 17.98 9.43
CA LEU A 12 -8.58 17.89 9.16
C LEU A 12 -7.92 16.88 10.11
N SER A 13 -8.26 16.94 11.39
CA SER A 13 -7.80 15.99 12.41
C SER A 13 -8.03 14.52 12.03
N VAL A 14 -9.20 14.20 11.45
CA VAL A 14 -9.53 12.85 10.97
C VAL A 14 -8.70 12.49 9.74
N ALA A 15 -8.52 13.43 8.80
CA ALA A 15 -7.69 13.21 7.62
C ALA A 15 -6.20 12.98 7.98
N VAL A 16 -5.66 13.73 8.94
CA VAL A 16 -4.30 13.58 9.48
C VAL A 16 -4.13 12.21 10.13
N ALA A 17 -5.06 11.82 11.00
CA ALA A 17 -5.01 10.52 11.68
C ALA A 17 -5.01 9.35 10.69
N ARG A 18 -5.88 9.41 9.67
CA ARG A 18 -5.94 8.40 8.60
C ARG A 18 -4.66 8.36 7.75
N ALA A 19 -4.08 9.51 7.42
CA ALA A 19 -2.82 9.58 6.69
C ALA A 19 -1.66 8.98 7.51
N GLN A 20 -1.64 9.23 8.82
CA GLN A 20 -0.64 8.65 9.73
C GLN A 20 -0.79 7.13 9.84
N ASP A 21 -2.01 6.62 10.00
CA ASP A 21 -2.29 5.17 10.01
C ASP A 21 -1.86 4.51 8.69
N THR A 22 -2.28 5.08 7.57
CA THR A 22 -1.93 4.59 6.23
C THR A 22 -0.42 4.53 6.04
N LYS A 23 0.31 5.57 6.49
CA LYS A 23 1.78 5.60 6.47
C LYS A 23 2.37 4.43 7.27
N ALA A 24 1.93 4.23 8.51
CA ALA A 24 2.45 3.18 9.38
C ALA A 24 2.19 1.78 8.83
N ARG A 25 1.01 1.54 8.27
CA ARG A 25 0.63 0.25 7.70
C ARG A 25 1.35 -0.06 6.39
N LEU A 26 1.59 0.95 5.54
CA LEU A 26 2.43 0.79 4.35
C LEU A 26 3.88 0.44 4.72
N ALA A 27 4.44 1.04 5.79
CA ALA A 27 5.76 0.67 6.28
C ALA A 27 5.81 -0.78 6.76
N THR A 28 4.78 -1.22 7.50
CA THR A 28 4.65 -2.61 7.98
C THR A 28 4.54 -3.58 6.80
N THR A 29 3.74 -3.23 5.79
CA THR A 29 3.56 -4.05 4.58
C THR A 29 4.87 -4.20 3.80
N HIS A 30 5.64 -3.11 3.68
CA HIS A 30 6.95 -3.11 3.05
C HIS A 30 7.95 -4.00 3.79
N GLU A 31 7.98 -3.96 5.13
CA GLU A 31 8.87 -4.86 5.88
C GLU A 31 8.45 -6.33 5.74
N GLY A 32 7.13 -6.60 5.75
CA GLY A 32 6.61 -7.95 5.56
C GLY A 32 7.01 -8.59 4.24
N ILE A 33 6.97 -7.83 3.12
CA ILE A 33 7.42 -8.38 1.84
C ILE A 33 8.93 -8.64 1.81
N ARG A 34 9.73 -7.79 2.46
CA ARG A 34 11.18 -7.99 2.57
C ARG A 34 11.52 -9.25 3.36
N ILE A 35 10.77 -9.54 4.42
CA ILE A 35 10.90 -10.79 5.19
C ILE A 35 10.52 -11.98 4.31
N ALA A 36 9.37 -11.94 3.64
CA ALA A 36 8.93 -13.00 2.75
C ALA A 36 9.96 -13.30 1.63
N ALA A 37 10.52 -12.26 1.02
CA ALA A 37 11.56 -12.39 -0.01
C ALA A 37 12.81 -13.10 0.53
N ARG A 38 13.25 -12.76 1.75
CA ARG A 38 14.40 -13.42 2.41
C ARG A 38 14.13 -14.89 2.68
N LEU A 39 12.93 -15.24 3.18
CA LEU A 39 12.57 -16.64 3.43
C LEU A 39 12.56 -17.47 2.14
N LEU A 40 12.01 -16.94 1.05
CA LEU A 40 12.03 -17.59 -0.26
C LEU A 40 13.45 -17.78 -0.81
N LEU A 41 14.33 -16.81 -0.59
CA LEU A 41 15.74 -16.92 -0.96
C LEU A 41 16.43 -18.04 -0.16
N SER A 42 16.28 -18.03 1.16
CA SER A 42 16.86 -19.05 2.05
C SER A 42 16.31 -20.45 1.77
N ALA A 43 15.05 -20.57 1.36
CA ALA A 43 14.45 -21.84 0.93
C ALA A 43 14.94 -22.33 -0.45
N GLY A 44 15.82 -21.58 -1.14
CA GLY A 44 16.34 -21.94 -2.45
C GLY A 44 15.32 -21.88 -3.58
N VAL A 45 14.22 -21.12 -3.38
CA VAL A 45 13.14 -20.94 -4.36
C VAL A 45 13.51 -19.88 -5.40
N VAL A 46 13.99 -18.72 -4.93
CA VAL A 46 14.39 -17.58 -5.78
C VAL A 46 15.51 -17.94 -6.76
N PRO A 47 16.60 -18.64 -6.36
CA PRO A 47 17.69 -19.00 -7.27
C PRO A 47 17.27 -19.90 -8.44
N LYS A 48 16.07 -20.52 -8.36
CA LYS A 48 15.53 -21.40 -9.40
C LYS A 48 14.45 -20.73 -10.25
N ASN A 49 14.10 -19.47 -9.96
CA ASN A 49 13.02 -18.75 -10.62
C ASN A 49 13.29 -17.24 -10.66
N GLU A 50 14.07 -16.78 -11.65
CA GLU A 50 14.44 -15.37 -11.81
C GLU A 50 13.23 -14.45 -12.05
N ASN A 51 12.19 -14.94 -12.74
CA ASN A 51 10.96 -14.19 -12.95
C ASN A 51 10.26 -13.86 -11.62
N LEU A 52 10.23 -14.82 -10.70
CA LEU A 52 9.67 -14.61 -9.37
C LEU A 52 10.43 -13.52 -8.58
N PHE A 53 11.77 -13.51 -8.69
CA PHE A 53 12.58 -12.47 -8.06
C PHE A 53 12.21 -11.07 -8.56
N GLN A 54 12.04 -10.94 -9.88
CA GLN A 54 11.66 -9.68 -10.51
C GLN A 54 10.26 -9.23 -10.06
N GLU A 55 9.29 -10.15 -9.98
CA GLU A 55 7.94 -9.84 -9.50
C GLU A 55 7.92 -9.35 -8.04
N ILE A 56 8.70 -9.99 -7.16
CA ILE A 56 8.85 -9.56 -5.75
C ILE A 56 9.45 -8.14 -5.68
N LYS A 57 10.48 -7.86 -6.48
CA LYS A 57 11.13 -6.55 -6.52
C LYS A 57 10.19 -5.45 -7.02
N GLU A 58 9.37 -5.74 -8.01
CA GLU A 58 8.37 -4.81 -8.53
C GLU A 58 7.28 -4.52 -7.48
N PHE A 59 6.83 -5.55 -6.76
CA PHE A 59 5.88 -5.40 -5.65
C PHE A 59 6.45 -4.54 -4.52
N ASP A 60 7.69 -4.81 -4.09
CA ASP A 60 8.43 -4.04 -3.09
C ASP A 60 8.54 -2.55 -3.48
N THR A 61 8.93 -2.29 -4.73
CA THR A 61 9.04 -0.94 -5.30
C THR A 61 7.70 -0.21 -5.31
N ALA A 62 6.61 -0.91 -5.64
CA ALA A 62 5.27 -0.34 -5.64
C ALA A 62 4.82 0.08 -4.23
N ILE A 63 5.06 -0.76 -3.22
CA ILE A 63 4.76 -0.44 -1.82
C ILE A 63 5.58 0.77 -1.36
N PHE A 64 6.89 0.77 -1.63
CA PHE A 64 7.78 1.88 -1.27
C PHE A 64 7.33 3.22 -1.87
N SER A 65 6.89 3.21 -3.13
CA SER A 65 6.39 4.40 -3.80
C SER A 65 5.13 4.97 -3.14
N ARG A 66 4.20 4.09 -2.71
CA ARG A 66 2.99 4.53 -1.97
C ARG A 66 3.33 4.98 -0.55
N TYR A 67 4.25 4.32 0.12
CA TYR A 67 4.73 4.75 1.42
C TYR A 67 5.29 6.18 1.35
N THR A 68 6.11 6.46 0.33
CA THR A 68 6.63 7.82 0.07
C THR A 68 5.50 8.83 -0.16
N ALA A 69 4.49 8.47 -0.96
CA ALA A 69 3.33 9.32 -1.18
C ALA A 69 2.51 9.57 0.12
N ALA A 70 2.38 8.55 0.97
CA ALA A 70 1.70 8.67 2.27
C ALA A 70 2.48 9.57 3.25
N CYS A 71 3.81 9.46 3.29
CA CYS A 71 4.68 10.37 4.05
C CYS A 71 4.50 11.82 3.61
N PHE A 72 4.52 12.06 2.29
CA PHE A 72 4.31 13.40 1.73
C PHE A 72 2.93 13.94 2.12
N LEU A 73 1.88 13.15 1.93
CA LEU A 73 0.52 13.55 2.26
C LEU A 73 0.36 13.84 3.75
N TRP A 74 0.89 13.00 4.64
CA TRP A 74 0.88 13.21 6.08
C TRP A 74 1.58 14.51 6.48
N ASN A 75 2.76 14.79 5.92
CA ASN A 75 3.49 16.05 6.17
C ASN A 75 2.69 17.27 5.70
N VAL A 76 2.09 17.20 4.51
CA VAL A 76 1.25 18.29 3.99
C VAL A 76 0.06 18.53 4.90
N LEU A 77 -0.64 17.48 5.33
CA LEU A 77 -1.82 17.61 6.18
C LEU A 77 -1.46 18.09 7.59
N GLY A 78 -0.38 17.58 8.18
CA GLY A 78 0.08 17.98 9.51
C GLY A 78 0.61 19.42 9.59
N GLY A 79 0.96 20.01 8.44
CA GLY A 79 1.38 21.42 8.35
C GLY A 79 0.24 22.41 8.07
N LEU A 80 -1.00 21.96 7.92
CA LEU A 80 -2.16 22.83 7.66
C LEU A 80 -2.85 23.26 8.96
N SER A 81 -3.37 24.47 8.96
CA SER A 81 -4.38 24.92 9.92
C SER A 81 -5.81 24.53 9.48
N GLU A 82 -6.76 24.49 10.41
CA GLU A 82 -8.18 24.21 10.10
C GLU A 82 -8.78 25.25 9.14
N ASP A 83 -8.37 26.51 9.26
CA ASP A 83 -8.78 27.58 8.35
C ASP A 83 -8.24 27.35 6.93
N GLU A 84 -7.07 26.73 6.77
CA GLU A 84 -6.57 26.36 5.45
C GLU A 84 -7.22 25.10 4.87
N TRP A 85 -7.80 24.27 5.73
CA TRP A 85 -8.51 23.06 5.36
C TRP A 85 -9.93 23.36 4.85
N LEU A 86 -10.62 24.30 5.51
CA LEU A 86 -12.02 24.66 5.26
C LEU A 86 -12.23 26.06 4.64
N GLY A 87 -11.22 26.93 4.64
CA GLY A 87 -11.39 28.38 4.48
C GLY A 87 -11.04 29.00 3.12
N LYS A 88 -11.53 30.24 2.97
CA LYS A 88 -11.50 31.07 1.75
C LYS A 88 -10.08 31.28 1.21
N GLY A 89 -9.89 30.97 -0.08
CA GLY A 89 -8.67 31.31 -0.82
C GLY A 89 -7.93 30.11 -1.41
N LYS A 90 -8.16 28.89 -0.92
CA LYS A 90 -7.81 27.65 -1.63
C LYS A 90 -9.04 27.14 -2.39
N ARG A 91 -8.84 26.60 -3.59
CA ARG A 91 -9.94 25.94 -4.32
C ARG A 91 -10.29 24.69 -3.51
N PHE A 92 -11.54 24.56 -3.09
CA PHE A 92 -12.14 23.37 -2.50
C PHE A 92 -11.66 22.05 -3.17
N ASP A 93 -11.39 22.12 -4.47
CA ASP A 93 -10.75 21.10 -5.30
C ASP A 93 -9.46 20.48 -4.74
N ASP A 94 -8.62 21.26 -4.04
CA ASP A 94 -7.35 20.76 -3.51
C ASP A 94 -7.57 19.85 -2.29
N SER A 95 -8.49 20.20 -1.39
CA SER A 95 -8.86 19.35 -0.24
C SER A 95 -9.52 18.06 -0.72
N LEU A 96 -10.42 18.16 -1.71
CA LEU A 96 -11.00 16.97 -2.36
C LEU A 96 -9.95 16.09 -3.03
N ARG A 97 -8.97 16.69 -3.72
CA ARG A 97 -7.86 15.96 -4.34
C ARG A 97 -7.04 15.22 -3.29
N ARG A 98 -6.73 15.84 -2.14
CA ARG A 98 -6.02 15.20 -1.03
C ARG A 98 -6.81 14.03 -0.43
N ILE A 99 -8.11 14.21 -0.21
CA ILE A 99 -9.00 13.14 0.27
C ILE A 99 -9.05 11.99 -0.74
N LYS A 100 -9.13 12.29 -2.05
CA LYS A 100 -9.10 11.28 -3.12
C LYS A 100 -7.77 10.53 -3.13
N THR A 101 -6.65 11.23 -2.97
CA THR A 101 -5.33 10.60 -2.84
C THR A 101 -5.27 9.69 -1.63
N LEU A 102 -5.74 10.14 -0.46
CA LEU A 102 -5.78 9.32 0.76
C LEU A 102 -6.60 8.04 0.55
N LYS A 103 -7.81 8.16 -0.01
CA LYS A 103 -8.65 6.99 -0.35
C LYS A 103 -7.96 6.04 -1.32
N GLY A 104 -7.21 6.57 -2.30
CA GLY A 104 -6.43 5.75 -3.23
C GLY A 104 -5.27 5.01 -2.55
N LEU A 105 -4.60 5.65 -1.59
CA LEU A 105 -3.54 5.02 -0.78
C LEU A 105 -4.12 3.92 0.12
N GLU A 106 -5.21 4.20 0.83
CA GLU A 106 -5.90 3.21 1.67
C GLU A 106 -6.42 2.02 0.85
N GLY A 107 -6.95 2.27 -0.36
CA GLY A 107 -7.38 1.22 -1.27
C GLY A 107 -6.23 0.31 -1.71
N SER A 108 -5.09 0.91 -2.05
CA SER A 108 -3.87 0.16 -2.41
C SER A 108 -3.40 -0.71 -1.23
N LEU A 109 -3.36 -0.11 -0.03
CA LEU A 109 -2.95 -0.78 1.19
C LEU A 109 -3.81 -2.02 1.50
N ARG A 110 -5.15 -1.89 1.46
CA ARG A 110 -6.04 -3.03 1.72
C ARG A 110 -5.80 -4.22 0.79
N CYS A 111 -5.54 -3.94 -0.49
CA CYS A 111 -5.23 -4.99 -1.45
C CYS A 111 -3.90 -5.67 -1.11
N TRP A 112 -2.87 -4.89 -0.79
CA TRP A 112 -1.52 -5.40 -0.57
C TRP A 112 -1.33 -6.09 0.77
N GLU A 113 -2.01 -5.64 1.82
CA GLU A 113 -2.05 -6.38 3.09
C GLU A 113 -2.66 -7.76 2.91
N GLY A 114 -3.72 -7.90 2.11
CA GLY A 114 -4.29 -9.21 1.77
C GLY A 114 -3.28 -10.13 1.07
N VAL A 115 -2.56 -9.60 0.07
CA VAL A 115 -1.48 -10.33 -0.61
C VAL A 115 -0.38 -10.72 0.37
N LEU A 116 0.02 -9.82 1.27
CA LEU A 116 1.04 -10.09 2.28
C LEU A 116 0.59 -11.17 3.28
N PHE A 117 -0.65 -11.14 3.75
CA PHE A 117 -1.18 -12.18 4.64
C PHE A 117 -1.21 -13.55 3.95
N ASP A 118 -1.65 -13.61 2.70
CA ASP A 118 -1.62 -14.85 1.90
C ASP A 118 -0.18 -15.37 1.76
N VAL A 119 0.77 -14.48 1.43
CA VAL A 119 2.20 -14.79 1.32
C VAL A 119 2.77 -15.30 2.63
N LEU A 120 2.55 -14.61 3.74
CA LEU A 120 3.06 -15.02 5.06
C LEU A 120 2.42 -16.32 5.52
N GLY A 121 1.12 -16.53 5.26
CA GLY A 121 0.45 -17.80 5.55
C GLY A 121 0.99 -18.97 4.74
N MET A 122 1.44 -18.74 3.50
CA MET A 122 2.14 -19.75 2.70
C MET A 122 3.54 -20.06 3.21
N LEU A 123 4.19 -19.09 3.86
CA LEU A 123 5.53 -19.21 4.42
C LEU A 123 5.54 -19.68 5.89
N ASP A 124 4.37 -19.69 6.54
CA ASP A 124 4.22 -20.19 7.89
C ASP A 124 4.50 -21.70 7.93
N GLY A 125 5.44 -22.11 8.80
CA GLY A 125 5.91 -23.48 8.87
C GLY A 125 6.86 -23.94 7.74
N VAL A 126 7.40 -23.01 6.94
CA VAL A 126 8.59 -23.25 6.09
C VAL A 126 9.83 -23.27 6.99
N ASP A 127 9.93 -24.32 7.80
CA ASP A 127 11.21 -24.70 8.39
C ASP A 127 12.09 -25.32 7.30
N GLU A 128 13.39 -25.01 7.39
CA GLU A 128 14.50 -25.45 6.56
C GLU A 128 14.28 -26.86 5.96
N GLY A 129 13.75 -26.92 4.72
CA GLY A 129 13.64 -28.18 3.96
C GLY A 129 12.26 -28.54 3.43
N LYS A 130 11.17 -27.86 3.81
CA LYS A 130 9.87 -28.03 3.13
C LYS A 130 9.87 -27.32 1.77
N LYS A 131 9.35 -28.00 0.74
CA LYS A 131 9.15 -27.42 -0.59
C LYS A 131 8.04 -26.36 -0.52
N VAL A 132 8.40 -25.11 -0.76
CA VAL A 132 7.43 -24.05 -1.03
C VAL A 132 6.80 -24.29 -2.41
N ASP A 133 5.48 -24.29 -2.50
CA ASP A 133 4.78 -24.33 -3.79
C ASP A 133 4.86 -22.97 -4.48
N VAL A 134 5.84 -22.86 -5.38
CA VAL A 134 6.13 -21.65 -6.17
C VAL A 134 4.96 -21.25 -7.06
N GLY A 135 4.16 -22.21 -7.53
CA GLY A 135 3.00 -21.94 -8.38
C GLY A 135 1.93 -21.15 -7.63
N SER A 136 1.63 -21.56 -6.40
CA SER A 136 0.67 -20.87 -5.53
C SER A 136 1.13 -19.45 -5.16
N PHE A 137 2.43 -19.25 -4.92
CA PHE A 137 2.98 -17.94 -4.63
C PHE A 137 2.87 -16.97 -5.82
N GLY A 138 3.20 -17.43 -7.03
CA GLY A 138 3.04 -16.65 -8.26
C GLY A 138 1.59 -16.25 -8.54
N VAL A 139 0.63 -17.12 -8.20
CA VAL A 139 -0.81 -16.79 -8.30
C VAL A 139 -1.20 -15.68 -7.31
N VAL A 140 -0.68 -15.73 -6.08
CA VAL A 140 -0.93 -14.69 -5.07
C VAL A 140 -0.34 -13.34 -5.49
N LEU A 141 0.90 -13.31 -5.99
CA LEU A 141 1.48 -12.09 -6.59
C LEU A 141 0.74 -11.67 -7.87
N GLY A 142 0.19 -12.60 -8.64
CA GLY A 142 -0.65 -12.30 -9.80
C GLY A 142 -1.91 -11.51 -9.44
N ARG A 143 -2.51 -11.76 -8.26
CA ARG A 143 -3.65 -10.98 -7.74
C ARG A 143 -3.29 -9.51 -7.48
N TRP A 144 -2.03 -9.21 -7.15
CA TRP A 144 -1.55 -7.84 -6.98
C TRP A 144 -1.68 -7.02 -8.28
N ARG A 145 -1.45 -7.60 -9.46
CA ARG A 145 -1.57 -6.89 -10.75
C ARG A 145 -2.97 -6.34 -11.01
N VAL A 146 -4.00 -6.93 -10.41
CA VAL A 146 -5.39 -6.48 -10.53
C VAL A 146 -5.68 -5.27 -9.62
N GLY A 147 -4.95 -5.16 -8.49
CA GLY A 147 -5.09 -4.06 -7.53
C GLY A 147 -4.17 -2.87 -7.75
N VAL A 148 -3.19 -2.98 -8.65
CA VAL A 148 -2.39 -1.84 -9.12
C VAL A 148 -3.24 -1.08 -10.12
N PRO A 149 -3.60 0.20 -9.86
CA PRO A 149 -4.07 1.05 -10.94
C PRO A 149 -2.95 1.05 -11.98
N SER A 150 -3.25 0.59 -13.20
CA SER A 150 -2.36 0.67 -14.35
C SER A 150 -1.70 2.06 -14.34
N LYS A 151 -0.38 2.10 -14.54
CA LYS A 151 0.52 3.28 -14.48
C LYS A 151 -0.22 4.62 -14.73
N PRO A 152 0.13 5.69 -13.99
CA PRO A 152 -0.48 7.01 -14.16
C PRO A 152 -0.47 7.48 -15.61
#